data_AF-A0AAJ0HLI0-F1
#
_entry.id   AF-A0AAJ0HLI0-F1
#
_cell.length_a   1.000
_cell.length_b   1.000
_cell.length_c   1.000
_cell.angle_alpha   90.00
_cell.angle_beta   90.00
_cell.angle_gamma   90.00
#
_symmetry.space_group_name_H-M   'P 1'
#
loop_
_entity.id
_entity.type
_entity.pdbx_description
1 polymer ?
#
loop_
_entity_poly.entity_id
_entity_poly.type
_entity_poly.pdbx_seq_one_letter_code
_entity_poly.pdbx_strand_id
1 'polypeptide(L)'
;MGLSSGGFSDTVRNSISSLAGSHHDRRPRKIEEKDKSAETTEKEFRTPKFEPTKKLLHLLSLPPEVQLLILSQLRFADIERLRRTCKQLRYLATPHQIRILMGPMQLQNELLGHCKSCLAYDEYRQTLLLSSVTDPGYPLASRCVRCALIAGDPRIRFGKKVRLANFETVFVCRWCGWTIAEPSISAYTNEQFHRECYRGYSNALFFYFLLGWVQLSIGITGAALAWRYFRHVTMVFAPTVASFLLLWFCFGVLMFRSNKERTYHWTLFLELTILGLWVPPVYYLAVNIASSPSEPVPKSTAATMAMFALNMLFRLVNAVGNMFMLFKYDMTKRHRPSVRWWRRMIHPVVAFFVFWTYPQALDQKYPPDYI
;
A
#
# COMPACT_ATOMS: atom_id res chain seq x y z
N MET A 1 -28.22 -27.82 22.45
CA MET A 1 -27.72 -28.09 23.81
C MET A 1 -26.23 -28.40 23.65
N GLY A 2 -25.32 -27.43 23.75
CA GLY A 2 -24.83 -26.80 25.01
C GLY A 2 -23.69 -27.70 25.52
N LEU A 3 -22.41 -27.33 25.64
CA LEU A 3 -21.75 -26.14 26.22
C LEU A 3 -20.38 -25.98 25.52
N SER A 4 -19.96 -24.80 25.02
CA SER A 4 -19.28 -23.70 25.73
C SER A 4 -17.98 -24.09 26.45
N SER A 5 -16.83 -23.75 25.85
CA SER A 5 -15.64 -23.31 26.56
C SER A 5 -15.03 -22.10 25.83
N GLY A 6 -15.01 -20.97 26.53
CA GLY A 6 -14.45 -19.72 26.06
C GLY A 6 -13.01 -19.52 26.51
N GLY A 7 -12.48 -18.36 26.14
CA GLY A 7 -11.38 -17.70 26.84
C GLY A 7 -10.11 -17.61 26.03
N PHE A 8 -9.94 -16.55 25.25
CA PHE A 8 -8.67 -15.81 25.05
C PHE A 8 -8.89 -14.64 24.09
N SER A 9 -9.82 -13.76 24.44
CA SER A 9 -9.98 -12.46 23.79
C SER A 9 -10.78 -11.61 24.76
N ASP A 10 -10.10 -10.84 25.63
CA ASP A 10 -10.62 -9.59 26.23
C ASP A 10 -9.68 -8.92 27.27
N THR A 11 -8.36 -9.14 27.23
CA THR A 11 -7.43 -8.55 28.22
C THR A 11 -6.40 -7.56 27.67
N VAL A 12 -6.62 -6.92 26.51
CA VAL A 12 -5.65 -5.93 25.96
C VAL A 12 -6.31 -4.67 25.39
N ARG A 13 -7.49 -4.26 25.89
CA ARG A 13 -8.14 -3.03 25.39
C ARG A 13 -8.31 -1.87 26.37
N ASN A 14 -7.95 -2.01 27.64
CA ASN A 14 -8.11 -0.94 28.63
C ASN A 14 -6.82 -0.66 29.40
N SER A 15 -5.82 -0.04 28.75
CA SER A 15 -4.66 0.58 29.44
C SER A 15 -3.97 1.67 28.60
N ILE A 16 -4.73 2.56 27.94
CA ILE A 16 -4.17 3.80 27.34
C ILE A 16 -5.19 4.93 27.49
N SER A 17 -5.46 5.33 28.73
CA SER A 17 -6.25 6.53 29.02
C SER A 17 -5.98 6.99 30.46
N SER A 18 -4.74 7.35 30.77
CA SER A 18 -4.37 8.04 32.01
C SER A 18 -2.99 8.71 31.92
N LEU A 19 -2.75 9.51 30.90
CA LEU A 19 -1.58 10.40 30.81
C LEU A 19 -1.96 11.69 30.04
N ALA A 20 -2.99 12.37 30.53
CA ALA A 20 -3.32 13.75 30.17
C ALA A 20 -3.59 14.51 31.47
N GLY A 21 -2.56 14.64 32.29
CA GLY A 21 -2.54 15.47 33.49
C GLY A 21 -1.80 16.76 33.19
N SER A 22 -2.55 17.80 32.84
CA SER A 22 -2.12 19.19 32.79
C SER A 22 -1.69 19.65 34.19
N HIS A 23 -0.44 20.06 34.36
CA HIS A 23 -0.02 20.85 35.51
C HIS A 23 0.94 21.96 35.09
N HIS A 24 0.42 23.18 35.22
CA HIS A 24 1.05 24.41 35.69
C HIS A 24 2.57 24.57 35.58
N ASP A 25 2.97 25.49 34.69
CA ASP A 25 4.24 26.22 34.77
C ASP A 25 3.95 27.67 35.20
N ARG A 26 4.32 28.03 36.44
CA ARG A 26 4.40 29.42 36.92
C ARG A 26 5.82 29.65 37.44
N ARG A 27 6.55 30.56 36.79
CA ARG A 27 7.87 31.08 37.19
C ARG A 27 7.77 32.11 38.34
N PRO A 28 8.90 32.44 39.01
CA PRO A 28 8.90 32.89 40.40
C PRO A 28 8.98 34.41 40.64
N ARG A 29 8.58 34.73 41.89
CA ARG A 29 8.73 35.87 42.80
C ARG A 29 9.67 37.06 42.44
N LYS A 30 9.15 38.26 42.73
CA LYS A 30 9.88 39.44 43.24
C LYS A 30 9.75 39.53 44.78
N ILE A 31 10.74 40.17 45.38
CA ILE A 31 11.06 40.35 46.80
C ILE A 31 10.32 41.56 47.39
N GLU A 32 9.99 41.49 48.69
CA GLU A 32 10.06 42.55 49.75
C GLU A 32 9.20 42.05 50.93
N GLU A 33 9.68 41.76 52.15
CA GLU A 33 10.36 42.51 53.22
C GLU A 33 9.40 42.70 54.42
N LYS A 34 9.98 42.58 55.63
CA LYS A 34 9.54 43.02 56.98
C LYS A 34 8.78 42.09 57.95
N ASP A 35 9.56 41.75 58.99
CA ASP A 35 9.37 42.08 60.42
C ASP A 35 8.63 41.14 61.40
N LYS A 36 9.42 40.72 62.41
CA LYS A 36 9.13 40.44 63.85
C LYS A 36 8.41 39.11 64.16
N SER A 37 8.73 38.34 65.21
CA SER A 37 9.54 38.55 66.43
C SER A 37 9.83 37.20 67.12
N ALA A 38 10.95 37.18 67.85
CA ALA A 38 11.44 36.29 68.92
C ALA A 38 10.60 35.09 69.40
N GLU A 39 11.25 33.91 69.53
CA GLU A 39 11.50 33.29 70.85
C GLU A 39 12.56 32.16 70.80
N THR A 40 13.28 32.06 71.91
CA THR A 40 14.45 31.26 72.26
C THR A 40 14.18 29.77 72.46
N THR A 41 15.06 28.87 71.98
CA THR A 41 15.49 27.67 72.75
C THR A 41 16.74 27.00 72.16
N GLU A 42 17.60 26.55 73.08
CA GLU A 42 18.92 25.95 72.90
C GLU A 42 18.95 24.55 72.23
N LYS A 43 20.11 24.29 71.58
CA LYS A 43 20.83 23.00 71.46
C LYS A 43 20.20 21.86 70.63
N GLU A 44 20.79 21.60 69.47
CA GLU A 44 21.42 20.28 69.18
C GLU A 44 22.36 20.39 67.96
N PHE A 45 23.64 20.07 68.14
CA PHE A 45 24.62 19.98 67.05
C PHE A 45 24.37 18.69 66.28
N ARG A 46 23.47 18.72 65.29
CA ARG A 46 23.33 17.64 64.30
C ARG A 46 24.15 17.99 63.06
N THR A 47 25.25 17.27 62.89
CA THR A 47 25.91 17.17 61.59
C THR A 47 24.88 16.72 60.55
N PRO A 48 24.72 17.43 59.41
CA PRO A 48 23.83 16.96 58.37
C PRO A 48 24.39 15.65 57.83
N LYS A 49 23.65 14.55 58.02
CA LYS A 49 23.85 13.31 57.26
C LYS A 49 23.71 13.68 55.79
N PHE A 50 24.83 13.74 55.07
CA PHE A 50 24.83 13.69 53.62
C PHE A 50 24.23 12.34 53.23
N GLU A 51 22.94 12.31 52.94
CA GLU A 51 22.39 11.26 52.10
C GLU A 51 23.05 11.40 50.72
N PRO A 52 23.79 10.38 50.24
CA PRO A 52 24.30 10.43 48.89
C PRO A 52 23.09 10.39 47.98
N THR A 53 22.76 11.55 47.41
CA THR A 53 21.87 11.65 46.26
C THR A 53 22.43 10.67 45.23
N LYS A 54 21.72 9.57 44.96
CA LYS A 54 22.05 8.64 43.89
C LYS A 54 22.13 9.47 42.60
N LYS A 55 23.34 9.90 42.24
CA LYS A 55 23.60 10.56 40.95
C LYS A 55 23.17 9.54 39.90
N LEU A 56 22.11 9.86 39.17
CA LEU A 56 21.74 9.12 37.97
C LEU A 56 23.00 9.07 37.10
N LEU A 57 23.54 7.87 36.92
CA LEU A 57 24.71 7.61 36.10
C LEU A 57 24.39 8.01 34.67
N HIS A 58 24.82 9.21 34.27
CA HIS A 58 24.64 9.70 32.92
C HIS A 58 25.82 9.19 32.08
N LEU A 59 25.57 8.70 30.86
CA LEU A 59 26.64 8.18 29.99
C LEU A 59 27.80 9.19 29.82
N LEU A 60 27.48 10.48 29.83
CA LEU A 60 28.44 11.59 29.70
C LEU A 60 29.30 11.85 30.95
N SER A 61 28.90 11.36 32.13
CA SER A 61 29.70 11.50 33.36
C SER A 61 30.75 10.41 33.52
N LEU A 62 30.78 9.43 32.61
CA LEU A 62 31.78 8.36 32.59
C LEU A 62 33.11 8.87 32.00
N PRO A 63 34.27 8.34 32.43
CA PRO A 63 35.55 8.59 31.78
C PRO A 63 35.52 8.21 30.29
N PRO A 64 36.26 8.93 29.41
CA PRO A 64 36.23 8.71 27.97
C PRO A 64 36.65 7.28 27.57
N GLU A 65 37.51 6.63 28.35
CA GLU A 65 37.94 5.24 28.14
C GLU A 65 36.74 4.28 28.28
N VAL A 66 35.93 4.48 29.32
CA VAL A 66 34.72 3.69 29.56
C VAL A 66 33.68 3.98 28.48
N GLN A 67 33.56 5.25 28.04
CA GLN A 67 32.67 5.61 26.94
C GLN A 67 33.08 4.93 25.63
N LEU A 68 34.38 4.86 25.31
CA LEU A 68 34.89 4.17 24.13
C LEU A 68 34.68 2.65 24.22
N LEU A 69 34.83 2.05 25.40
CA LEU A 69 34.56 0.63 25.63
C LEU A 69 33.07 0.31 25.50
N ILE A 70 32.18 1.21 25.92
CA ILE A 70 30.74 1.08 25.65
C ILE A 70 30.48 1.17 24.15
N LEU A 71 31.09 2.13 23.45
CA LEU A 71 30.95 2.25 22.00
C LEU A 71 31.43 1.00 21.25
N SER A 72 32.45 0.28 21.74
CA SER A 72 32.97 -0.91 21.06
C SER A 72 32.02 -2.10 21.14
N GLN A 73 31.09 -2.09 22.10
CA GLN A 73 30.05 -3.12 22.24
C GLN A 73 28.77 -2.78 21.48
N LEU A 74 28.66 -1.56 20.95
CA LEU A 74 27.47 -1.11 20.23
C LEU A 74 27.59 -1.39 18.73
N ARG A 75 26.46 -1.75 18.12
CA ARG A 75 26.37 -1.89 16.67
C ARG A 75 26.44 -0.54 15.98
N PHE A 76 26.73 -0.57 14.67
CA PHE A 76 26.83 0.64 13.87
C PHE A 76 25.59 1.55 13.99
N ALA A 77 24.38 0.98 13.93
CA ALA A 77 23.15 1.75 14.05
C ALA A 77 23.00 2.48 15.38
N ASP A 78 23.39 1.85 16.48
CA ASP A 78 23.24 2.42 17.83
C ASP A 78 24.24 3.54 18.05
N ILE A 79 25.47 3.40 17.53
CA ILE A 79 26.48 4.47 17.53
C ILE A 79 26.01 5.66 16.68
N GLU A 80 25.45 5.42 15.49
CA GLU A 80 24.93 6.48 14.63
C GLU A 80 23.73 7.20 15.27
N ARG A 81 22.87 6.48 16.00
CA ARG A 81 21.79 7.09 16.79
C ARG A 81 22.35 7.93 17.94
N LEU A 82 23.32 7.43 18.70
CA LEU A 82 23.99 8.17 19.77
C LEU A 82 24.70 9.43 19.26
N ARG A 83 25.33 9.36 18.08
CA ARG A 83 25.94 10.54 17.43
C ARG A 83 24.93 11.65 17.11
N ARG A 84 23.65 11.31 16.95
CA ARG A 84 22.58 12.28 16.67
C ARG A 84 21.98 12.90 17.92
N THR A 85 22.15 12.30 19.10
CA THR A 85 21.54 12.80 20.34
C THR A 85 22.30 13.97 20.94
N CYS A 86 23.64 13.95 20.97
CA CYS A 86 24.42 15.04 21.54
C CYS A 86 25.74 15.35 20.81
N LYS A 87 26.19 16.60 20.91
CA LYS A 87 27.43 17.08 20.26
C LYS A 87 28.67 16.36 20.80
N GLN A 88 28.72 16.09 22.10
CA GLN A 88 29.89 15.45 22.73
C GLN A 88 30.09 14.01 22.23
N LEU A 89 29.02 13.20 22.16
CA LEU A 89 29.10 11.85 21.58
C LEU A 89 29.39 11.88 20.07
N ARG A 90 28.96 12.93 19.37
CA ARG A 90 29.34 13.15 17.96
C ARG A 90 30.84 13.40 17.79
N TYR A 91 31.46 14.13 18.72
CA TYR A 91 32.91 14.35 18.74
C TYR A 91 33.70 13.13 19.20
N LEU A 92 33.17 12.35 20.15
CA LEU A 92 33.81 11.12 20.62
C LEU A 92 33.78 10.02 19.55
N ALA A 93 32.64 9.84 18.88
CA ALA A 93 32.45 8.84 17.84
C ALA A 93 32.67 9.40 16.42
N THR A 94 33.85 9.98 16.14
CA THR A 94 34.16 10.43 14.76
C THR A 94 34.21 9.23 13.78
N PRO A 95 33.99 9.44 12.47
CA PRO A 95 34.09 8.36 11.48
C PRO A 95 35.46 7.66 11.50
N HIS A 96 36.52 8.42 11.80
CA HIS A 96 37.87 7.86 11.94
C HIS A 96 37.97 6.98 13.20
N GLN A 97 37.45 7.46 14.35
CA GLN A 97 37.40 6.69 15.59
C GLN A 97 36.67 5.36 15.39
N ILE A 98 35.51 5.37 14.72
CA ILE A 98 34.70 4.17 14.48
C ILE A 98 35.47 3.14 13.63
N ARG A 99 36.21 3.58 12.61
CA ARG A 99 37.05 2.68 11.79
C ARG A 99 38.15 2.01 12.61
N ILE A 100 38.74 2.74 13.55
CA ILE A 100 39.78 2.20 14.44
C ILE A 100 39.15 1.23 15.44
N LEU A 101 38.00 1.60 16.03
CA LEU A 101 37.34 0.87 17.11
C LEU A 101 36.76 -0.48 16.66
N MET A 102 36.17 -0.54 15.47
CA MET A 102 35.60 -1.78 14.91
C MET A 102 36.58 -2.53 14.00
N GLY A 103 37.59 -1.85 13.46
CA GLY A 103 38.39 -2.37 12.36
C GLY A 103 37.66 -2.32 11.00
N PRO A 104 38.41 -2.42 9.89
CA PRO A 104 37.88 -2.18 8.54
C PRO A 104 36.88 -3.26 8.08
N MET A 105 37.18 -4.54 8.32
CA MET A 105 36.33 -5.65 7.84
C MET A 105 35.01 -5.75 8.60
N GLN A 106 35.05 -5.62 9.93
CA GLN A 106 33.85 -5.69 10.76
C GLN A 106 32.92 -4.51 10.47
N LEU A 107 33.47 -3.29 10.33
CA LEU A 107 32.70 -2.12 9.92
C LEU A 107 32.06 -2.33 8.54
N GLN A 108 32.77 -2.89 7.58
CA GLN A 108 32.17 -3.18 6.26
C GLN A 108 31.02 -4.17 6.36
N ASN A 109 31.16 -5.24 7.15
CA ASN A 109 30.11 -6.23 7.35
C ASN A 109 28.88 -5.63 8.07
N GLU A 110 29.11 -4.81 9.08
CA GLU A 110 28.07 -4.04 9.77
C GLU A 110 27.34 -3.12 8.78
N LEU A 111 28.06 -2.33 7.97
CA LEU A 111 27.44 -1.42 7.02
C LEU A 111 26.60 -2.14 5.96
N LEU A 112 27.04 -3.31 5.49
CA LEU A 112 26.27 -4.13 4.54
C LEU A 112 25.01 -4.75 5.18
N GLY A 113 25.07 -5.09 6.47
CA GLY A 113 23.96 -5.65 7.26
C GLY A 113 22.95 -4.63 7.77
N HIS A 114 23.11 -3.34 7.46
CA HIS A 114 22.21 -2.28 7.90
C HIS A 114 21.48 -1.62 6.73
N CYS A 115 20.18 -1.36 6.92
CA CYS A 115 19.42 -0.56 5.97
C CYS A 115 19.87 0.92 6.01
N LYS A 116 20.22 1.50 4.85
CA LYS A 116 20.57 2.91 4.69
C LYS A 116 19.56 3.90 5.28
N SER A 117 18.26 3.58 5.19
CA SER A 117 17.20 4.52 5.57
C SER A 117 16.78 4.41 7.04
N CYS A 118 16.50 3.19 7.53
CA CYS A 118 16.00 2.98 8.89
C CYS A 118 17.08 2.51 9.89
N LEU A 119 18.29 2.20 9.41
CA LEU A 119 19.37 1.64 10.21
C LEU A 119 18.96 0.38 10.99
N ALA A 120 17.98 -0.37 10.48
CA ALA A 120 17.66 -1.68 11.03
C ALA A 120 18.76 -2.67 10.61
N TYR A 121 19.26 -3.42 11.58
CA TYR A 121 20.21 -4.51 11.37
C TYR A 121 19.47 -5.77 10.96
N ASP A 122 20.00 -6.48 9.98
CA ASP A 122 19.56 -7.80 9.57
C ASP A 122 20.78 -8.72 9.48
N GLU A 123 20.89 -9.62 10.47
CA GLU A 123 22.02 -10.54 10.63
C GLU A 123 22.16 -11.49 9.43
N TYR A 124 21.02 -12.02 8.95
CA TYR A 124 20.97 -12.98 7.85
C TYR A 124 20.86 -12.30 6.49
N ARG A 125 20.68 -10.98 6.45
CA ARG A 125 20.58 -10.17 5.21
C ARG A 125 19.45 -10.61 4.27
N GLN A 126 18.42 -11.25 4.82
CA GLN A 126 17.27 -11.82 4.08
C GLN A 126 16.21 -10.76 3.72
N THR A 127 16.21 -9.63 4.40
CA THR A 127 15.22 -8.54 4.20
C THR A 127 15.84 -7.31 3.53
N LEU A 128 17.15 -7.35 3.26
CA LEU A 128 17.91 -6.28 2.63
C LEU A 128 18.09 -6.56 1.14
N LEU A 129 17.84 -5.55 0.31
CA LEU A 129 18.16 -5.61 -1.11
C LEU A 129 19.67 -5.51 -1.32
N LEU A 130 20.19 -6.30 -2.26
CA LEU A 130 21.58 -6.22 -2.69
C LEU A 130 21.87 -4.83 -3.28
N SER A 131 22.90 -4.17 -2.75
CA SER A 131 23.45 -2.94 -3.31
C SER A 131 24.57 -3.23 -4.30
N SER A 132 24.66 -2.41 -5.35
CA SER A 132 25.79 -2.47 -6.27
C SER A 132 27.00 -1.78 -5.66
N VAL A 133 28.20 -2.26 -6.00
CA VAL A 133 29.46 -1.57 -5.63
C VAL A 133 29.55 -0.20 -6.29
N THR A 134 28.85 -0.01 -7.42
CA THR A 134 28.75 1.27 -8.13
C THR A 134 27.81 2.27 -7.47
N ASP A 135 27.07 1.88 -6.43
CA ASP A 135 26.16 2.80 -5.75
C ASP A 135 26.96 3.86 -4.97
N PRO A 136 26.61 5.16 -5.05
CA PRO A 136 27.37 6.24 -4.39
C PRO A 136 27.33 6.17 -2.85
N GLY A 137 26.49 5.31 -2.29
CA GLY A 137 26.40 5.06 -0.85
C GLY A 137 27.13 3.81 -0.39
N TYR A 138 27.82 3.07 -1.27
CA TYR A 138 28.50 1.84 -0.88
C TYR A 138 29.58 2.13 0.17
N PRO A 139 29.68 1.32 1.26
CA PRO A 139 28.98 0.06 1.52
C PRO A 139 27.57 0.18 2.15
N LEU A 140 27.19 1.34 2.70
CA LEU A 140 25.86 1.58 3.29
C LEU A 140 24.81 1.97 2.21
N ALA A 141 24.67 1.12 1.19
CA ALA A 141 23.75 1.33 0.08
C ALA A 141 22.52 0.39 0.11
N SER A 142 22.58 -0.69 0.89
CA SER A 142 21.48 -1.66 1.03
C SER A 142 20.26 -1.01 1.66
N ARG A 143 19.08 -1.43 1.23
CA ARG A 143 17.79 -0.96 1.76
C ARG A 143 16.94 -2.15 2.12
N CYS A 144 16.26 -2.11 3.26
CA CYS A 144 15.25 -3.12 3.55
C CYS A 144 14.05 -2.97 2.61
N VAL A 145 13.34 -4.08 2.36
CA VAL A 145 12.18 -4.12 1.46
C VAL A 145 11.17 -3.03 1.77
N ARG A 146 10.87 -2.80 3.05
CA ARG A 146 9.93 -1.74 3.49
C ARG A 146 10.41 -0.35 3.10
N CYS A 147 11.69 -0.02 3.34
CA CYS A 147 12.25 1.29 2.99
C CYS A 147 12.37 1.47 1.48
N ALA A 148 12.69 0.40 0.75
CA ALA A 148 12.72 0.43 -0.71
C ALA A 148 11.32 0.67 -1.32
N LEU A 149 10.28 0.05 -0.76
CA LEU A 149 8.88 0.29 -1.15
C LEU A 149 8.44 1.73 -0.88
N ILE A 150 8.80 2.29 0.29
CA ILE A 150 8.52 3.69 0.65
C ILE A 150 9.22 4.65 -0.31
N ALA A 151 10.51 4.40 -0.59
CA ALA A 151 11.32 5.22 -1.48
C ALA A 151 10.93 5.08 -2.97
N GLY A 152 10.12 4.07 -3.32
CA GLY A 152 9.79 3.77 -4.71
C GLY A 152 11.00 3.30 -5.51
N ASP A 153 11.86 2.49 -4.89
CA ASP A 153 13.10 2.01 -5.50
C ASP A 153 12.79 1.22 -6.79
N PRO A 154 13.43 1.55 -7.93
CA PRO A 154 13.14 0.92 -9.21
C PRO A 154 13.42 -0.59 -9.23
N ARG A 155 14.24 -1.09 -8.29
CA ARG A 155 14.55 -2.51 -8.13
C ARG A 155 13.32 -3.35 -7.73
N ILE A 156 12.37 -2.78 -6.97
CA ILE A 156 11.16 -3.50 -6.57
C ILE A 156 10.05 -3.21 -7.58
N ARG A 157 9.72 -4.22 -8.41
CA ARG A 157 8.60 -4.23 -9.34
C ARG A 157 7.88 -5.56 -9.26
N PHE A 158 6.56 -5.58 -9.49
CA PHE A 158 5.77 -6.80 -9.43
C PHE A 158 6.27 -7.88 -10.38
N GLY A 159 6.26 -9.13 -9.91
CA GLY A 159 6.59 -10.29 -10.72
C GLY A 159 8.08 -10.39 -11.09
N LYS A 160 8.90 -9.39 -10.74
CA LYS A 160 10.35 -9.43 -10.95
C LYS A 160 11.04 -10.19 -9.82
N LYS A 161 12.12 -10.86 -10.19
CA LYS A 161 13.09 -11.38 -9.24
C LYS A 161 13.97 -10.24 -8.75
N VAL A 162 14.19 -10.17 -7.45
CA VAL A 162 15.13 -9.25 -6.82
C VAL A 162 16.17 -10.06 -6.06
N ARG A 163 17.41 -9.58 -6.08
CA ARG A 163 18.50 -10.18 -5.31
C ARG A 163 18.56 -9.54 -3.93
N LEU A 164 18.54 -10.39 -2.91
CA LEU A 164 18.75 -10.01 -1.53
C LEU A 164 20.26 -9.93 -1.23
N ALA A 165 20.61 -9.32 -0.11
CA ALA A 165 22.00 -9.13 0.30
C ALA A 165 22.68 -10.43 0.78
N ASN A 166 21.92 -11.50 1.02
CA ASN A 166 22.41 -12.88 1.16
C ASN A 166 22.64 -13.59 -0.20
N PHE A 167 22.50 -12.85 -1.31
CA PHE A 167 22.61 -13.33 -2.70
C PHE A 167 21.47 -14.22 -3.19
N GLU A 168 20.46 -14.53 -2.37
CA GLU A 168 19.28 -15.27 -2.81
C GLU A 168 18.41 -14.41 -3.75
N THR A 169 17.80 -15.06 -4.72
CA THR A 169 16.85 -14.44 -5.65
C THR A 169 15.44 -14.74 -5.21
N VAL A 170 14.68 -13.71 -4.86
CA VAL A 170 13.29 -13.83 -4.42
C VAL A 170 12.34 -13.12 -5.36
N PHE A 171 11.12 -13.62 -5.49
CA PHE A 171 10.09 -12.95 -6.28
C PHE A 171 9.42 -11.83 -5.50
N VAL A 172 9.05 -10.76 -6.20
CA VAL A 172 8.14 -9.73 -5.68
C VAL A 172 6.70 -10.13 -6.01
N CYS A 173 5.88 -10.36 -4.99
CA CYS A 173 4.49 -10.79 -5.12
C CYS A 173 3.69 -9.84 -6.01
N ARG A 174 3.06 -10.33 -7.08
CA ARG A 174 2.32 -9.52 -8.06
C ARG A 174 1.08 -8.79 -7.51
N TRP A 175 0.53 -9.28 -6.41
CA TRP A 175 -0.66 -8.69 -5.78
C TRP A 175 -0.33 -7.59 -4.77
N CYS A 176 0.56 -7.89 -3.81
CA CYS A 176 0.87 -6.98 -2.70
C CYS A 176 2.17 -6.19 -2.89
N GLY A 177 3.09 -6.66 -3.72
CA GLY A 177 4.36 -5.97 -4.03
C GLY A 177 5.46 -6.19 -3.00
N TRP A 178 5.21 -7.04 -2.01
CA TRP A 178 6.21 -7.48 -1.05
C TRP A 178 7.00 -8.67 -1.58
N THR A 179 8.23 -8.83 -1.11
CA THR A 179 9.10 -9.95 -1.47
C THR A 179 8.63 -11.23 -0.80
N ILE A 180 8.66 -12.33 -1.54
CA ILE A 180 8.39 -13.68 -1.06
C ILE A 180 9.73 -14.24 -0.57
N ALA A 181 10.08 -13.90 0.68
CA ALA A 181 11.37 -14.30 1.26
C ALA A 181 11.40 -15.80 1.64
N GLU A 182 10.25 -16.36 2.02
CA GLU A 182 10.14 -17.75 2.43
C GLU A 182 9.31 -18.58 1.45
N PRO A 183 9.77 -19.78 1.06
CA PRO A 183 9.00 -20.70 0.22
C PRO A 183 7.67 -21.13 0.84
N SER A 184 7.59 -21.21 2.17
CA SER A 184 6.39 -21.58 2.95
C SER A 184 5.21 -20.64 2.75
N ILE A 185 5.48 -19.38 2.40
CA ILE A 185 4.48 -18.32 2.22
C ILE A 185 4.03 -18.23 0.74
N SER A 186 4.79 -18.83 -0.18
CA SER A 186 4.47 -18.89 -1.60
C SER A 186 3.23 -19.73 -1.88
N ALA A 187 2.48 -19.41 -2.94
CA ALA A 187 1.36 -20.24 -3.37
C ALA A 187 1.88 -21.47 -4.12
N TYR A 188 1.44 -22.68 -3.72
CA TYR A 188 1.86 -23.96 -4.32
C TYR A 188 1.78 -24.03 -5.85
N THR A 189 0.80 -23.35 -6.44
CA THR A 189 0.57 -23.37 -7.90
C THR A 189 1.26 -22.22 -8.64
N ASN A 190 1.69 -21.17 -7.92
CA ASN A 190 2.27 -19.97 -8.50
C ASN A 190 3.24 -19.30 -7.53
N GLU A 191 4.54 -19.52 -7.75
CA GLU A 191 5.64 -18.99 -6.93
C GLU A 191 5.70 -17.45 -6.87
N GLN A 192 4.96 -16.76 -7.74
CA GLN A 192 4.96 -15.30 -7.88
C GLN A 192 3.92 -14.60 -6.99
N PHE A 193 3.19 -15.35 -6.16
CA PHE A 193 2.20 -14.83 -5.22
C PHE A 193 2.37 -15.43 -3.83
N HIS A 194 2.04 -14.65 -2.80
CA HIS A 194 1.76 -15.22 -1.48
C HIS A 194 0.46 -16.03 -1.52
N ARG A 195 0.32 -17.05 -0.67
CA ARG A 195 -0.88 -17.90 -0.59
C ARG A 195 -2.19 -17.11 -0.45
N GLU A 196 -2.26 -16.16 0.48
CA GLU A 196 -3.45 -15.32 0.68
C GLU A 196 -3.69 -14.35 -0.48
N CYS A 197 -2.62 -13.80 -1.03
CA CYS A 197 -2.66 -12.91 -2.18
C CYS A 197 -3.20 -13.63 -3.43
N TYR A 198 -2.80 -14.89 -3.63
CA TYR A 198 -3.28 -15.74 -4.71
C TYR A 198 -4.77 -16.05 -4.56
N ARG A 199 -5.26 -16.27 -3.33
CA ARG A 199 -6.70 -16.42 -3.09
C ARG A 199 -7.48 -15.16 -3.49
N GLY A 200 -6.98 -13.98 -3.12
CA GLY A 200 -7.58 -12.70 -3.55
C GLY A 200 -7.57 -12.52 -5.07
N TYR A 201 -6.47 -12.87 -5.72
CA TYR A 201 -6.33 -12.84 -7.17
C TYR A 201 -7.30 -13.81 -7.88
N SER A 202 -7.37 -15.05 -7.41
CA SER A 202 -8.28 -16.08 -7.92
C SER A 202 -9.74 -15.65 -7.79
N ASN A 203 -10.12 -15.05 -6.66
CA ASN A 203 -11.46 -14.49 -6.49
C ASN A 203 -11.74 -13.36 -7.49
N ALA A 204 -10.76 -12.49 -7.78
CA ALA A 204 -10.91 -11.42 -8.77
C ALA A 204 -11.07 -11.98 -10.20
N LEU A 205 -10.31 -13.04 -10.56
CA LEU A 205 -10.49 -13.75 -11.82
C LEU A 205 -11.89 -14.36 -11.95
N PHE A 206 -12.35 -15.04 -10.91
CA PHE A 206 -13.67 -15.66 -10.87
C PHE A 206 -14.78 -14.61 -10.98
N PHE A 207 -14.67 -13.50 -10.24
CA PHE A 207 -15.62 -12.40 -10.32
C PHE A 207 -15.66 -11.76 -11.71
N TYR A 208 -14.51 -11.53 -12.34
CA TYR A 208 -14.43 -11.04 -13.71
C TYR A 208 -15.13 -12.00 -14.71
N PHE A 209 -14.94 -13.31 -14.55
CA PHE A 209 -15.62 -14.30 -15.38
C PHE A 209 -17.15 -14.23 -15.21
N LEU A 210 -17.66 -14.16 -13.97
CA LEU A 210 -19.09 -14.00 -13.71
C LEU A 210 -19.65 -12.69 -14.26
N LEU A 211 -18.92 -11.58 -14.08
CA LEU A 211 -19.33 -10.28 -14.63
C LEU A 211 -19.43 -10.31 -16.16
N GLY A 212 -18.55 -11.04 -16.85
CA GLY A 212 -18.63 -11.22 -18.29
C GLY A 212 -19.95 -11.85 -18.72
N TRP A 213 -20.40 -12.90 -18.02
CA TRP A 213 -21.70 -13.53 -18.28
C TRP A 213 -22.90 -12.63 -17.96
N VAL A 214 -22.83 -11.88 -16.86
CA VAL A 214 -23.86 -10.90 -16.50
C VAL A 214 -23.96 -9.82 -17.57
N GLN A 215 -22.82 -9.25 -17.99
CA GLN A 215 -22.77 -8.21 -19.03
C GLN A 215 -23.27 -8.74 -20.39
N LEU A 216 -22.91 -9.98 -20.76
CA LEU A 216 -23.44 -10.63 -21.96
C LEU A 216 -24.96 -10.78 -21.89
N SER A 217 -25.48 -11.29 -20.77
CA SER A 217 -26.92 -11.50 -20.56
C SER A 217 -27.71 -10.19 -20.61
N ILE A 218 -27.17 -9.12 -20.01
CA ILE A 218 -27.74 -7.78 -20.06
C ILE A 218 -27.78 -7.26 -21.50
N GLY A 219 -26.68 -7.41 -22.24
CA GLY A 219 -26.59 -6.98 -23.64
C GLY A 219 -27.59 -7.70 -24.55
N ILE A 220 -27.72 -9.02 -24.42
CA ILE A 220 -28.68 -9.83 -25.19
C ILE A 220 -30.12 -9.44 -24.84
N THR A 221 -30.44 -9.35 -23.55
CA THR A 221 -31.79 -9.04 -23.08
C THR A 221 -32.20 -7.61 -23.46
N GLY A 222 -31.28 -6.65 -23.33
CA GLY A 222 -31.49 -5.27 -23.78
C GLY A 222 -31.80 -5.20 -25.27
N ALA A 223 -31.01 -5.88 -26.12
CA ALA A 223 -31.28 -5.94 -27.56
C ALA A 223 -32.62 -6.61 -27.88
N ALA A 224 -32.94 -7.73 -27.23
CA ALA A 224 -34.21 -8.45 -27.43
C ALA A 224 -35.42 -7.58 -27.08
N LEU A 225 -35.38 -6.86 -25.95
CA LEU A 225 -36.43 -5.91 -25.57
C LEU A 225 -36.56 -4.77 -26.57
N ALA A 226 -35.43 -4.21 -27.04
CA ALA A 226 -35.41 -3.17 -28.06
C ALA A 226 -36.10 -3.62 -29.35
N TRP A 227 -35.78 -4.84 -29.81
CA TRP A 227 -36.36 -5.38 -31.04
C TRP A 227 -37.81 -5.81 -30.90
N ARG A 228 -38.24 -6.23 -29.70
CA ARG A 228 -39.64 -6.59 -29.42
C ARG A 228 -40.53 -5.36 -29.40
N TYR A 229 -40.12 -4.30 -28.70
CA TYR A 229 -40.99 -3.15 -28.40
C TYR A 229 -40.76 -1.94 -29.30
N PHE A 230 -39.56 -1.79 -29.88
CA PHE A 230 -39.15 -0.59 -30.62
C PHE A 230 -38.63 -0.92 -32.04
N ARG A 231 -39.09 -2.03 -32.64
CA ARG A 231 -38.68 -2.49 -33.98
C ARG A 231 -38.78 -1.41 -35.07
N HIS A 232 -39.83 -0.59 -34.99
CA HIS A 232 -40.14 0.42 -36.00
C HIS A 232 -39.43 1.75 -35.77
N VAL A 233 -38.77 1.93 -34.62
CA VAL A 233 -38.05 3.16 -34.29
C VAL A 233 -36.59 3.02 -34.71
N THR A 234 -36.21 3.61 -35.84
CA THR A 234 -34.85 3.50 -36.40
C THR A 234 -33.76 3.97 -35.43
N MET A 235 -34.01 5.03 -34.65
CA MET A 235 -33.10 5.56 -33.62
C MET A 235 -32.81 4.57 -32.48
N VAL A 236 -33.69 3.60 -32.24
CA VAL A 236 -33.49 2.54 -31.23
C VAL A 236 -32.98 1.26 -31.91
N PHE A 237 -33.60 0.87 -33.02
CA PHE A 237 -33.35 -0.40 -33.69
C PHE A 237 -31.94 -0.48 -34.30
N ALA A 238 -31.52 0.51 -35.10
CA ALA A 238 -30.23 0.44 -35.78
C ALA A 238 -29.03 0.40 -34.80
N PRO A 239 -28.96 1.26 -33.76
CA PRO A 239 -27.85 1.21 -32.80
C PRO A 239 -27.82 -0.07 -31.95
N THR A 240 -29.00 -0.61 -31.58
CA THR A 240 -29.06 -1.86 -30.80
C THR A 240 -28.65 -3.09 -31.62
N VAL A 241 -28.96 -3.13 -32.92
CA VAL A 241 -28.43 -4.17 -33.84
C VAL A 241 -26.91 -4.06 -33.95
N ALA A 242 -26.37 -2.86 -34.22
CA ALA A 242 -24.93 -2.65 -34.31
C ALA A 242 -24.21 -3.02 -33.00
N SER A 243 -24.76 -2.62 -31.85
CA SER A 243 -24.21 -2.98 -30.54
C SER A 243 -24.27 -4.48 -30.28
N PHE A 244 -25.31 -5.18 -30.74
CA PHE A 244 -25.42 -6.63 -30.59
C PHE A 244 -24.35 -7.36 -31.40
N LEU A 245 -24.11 -6.94 -32.66
CA LEU A 245 -23.03 -7.49 -33.48
C LEU A 245 -21.66 -7.23 -32.85
N LEU A 246 -21.41 -6.02 -32.35
CA LEU A 246 -20.16 -5.69 -31.65
C LEU A 246 -19.99 -6.47 -30.34
N LEU A 247 -21.06 -6.78 -29.62
CA LEU A 247 -21.03 -7.62 -28.43
C LEU A 247 -20.50 -9.02 -28.76
N TRP A 248 -21.02 -9.65 -29.82
CA TRP A 248 -20.56 -10.96 -30.29
C TRP A 248 -19.13 -10.91 -30.84
N PHE A 249 -18.77 -9.85 -31.54
CA PHE A 249 -17.40 -9.63 -31.97
C PHE A 249 -16.44 -9.56 -30.77
N CYS A 250 -16.76 -8.77 -29.74
CA CYS A 250 -15.98 -8.70 -28.51
C CYS A 250 -15.89 -10.06 -27.80
N PHE A 251 -17.00 -10.80 -27.73
CA PHE A 251 -17.01 -12.15 -27.16
C PHE A 251 -16.09 -13.10 -27.93
N GLY A 252 -16.14 -13.09 -29.26
CA GLY A 252 -15.24 -13.85 -30.11
C GLY A 252 -13.77 -13.49 -29.87
N VAL A 253 -13.44 -12.20 -29.83
CA VAL A 253 -12.08 -11.73 -29.52
C VAL A 253 -11.62 -12.23 -28.14
N LEU A 254 -12.49 -12.21 -27.12
CA LEU A 254 -12.14 -12.71 -25.79
C LEU A 254 -11.91 -14.23 -25.75
N MET A 255 -12.69 -15.01 -26.52
CA MET A 255 -12.58 -16.47 -26.57
C MET A 255 -11.35 -16.95 -27.35
N PHE A 256 -11.02 -16.30 -28.47
CA PHE A 256 -9.96 -16.76 -29.37
C PHE A 256 -8.60 -16.09 -29.15
N ARG A 257 -8.53 -14.97 -28.44
CA ARG A 257 -7.27 -14.24 -28.24
C ARG A 257 -6.45 -14.87 -27.11
N SER A 258 -5.21 -15.26 -27.43
CA SER A 258 -4.22 -15.69 -26.45
C SER A 258 -3.92 -14.59 -25.43
N ASN A 259 -3.85 -14.94 -24.13
CA ASN A 259 -3.65 -14.03 -22.98
C ASN A 259 -2.35 -13.19 -22.99
N LYS A 260 -1.49 -13.32 -24.00
CA LYS A 260 -0.10 -12.86 -23.91
C LYS A 260 0.08 -11.35 -24.08
N GLU A 261 -0.71 -10.67 -24.91
CA GLU A 261 -0.59 -9.21 -25.07
C GLU A 261 -1.95 -8.59 -25.37
N ARG A 262 -2.54 -7.84 -24.43
CA ARG A 262 -3.78 -7.09 -24.66
C ARG A 262 -3.44 -5.66 -25.10
N THR A 263 -3.92 -5.27 -26.27
CA THR A 263 -3.82 -3.89 -26.76
C THR A 263 -4.97 -3.05 -26.17
N TYR A 264 -4.69 -2.37 -25.05
CA TYR A 264 -5.69 -1.63 -24.26
C TYR A 264 -6.46 -0.56 -25.04
N HIS A 265 -5.81 0.07 -26.03
CA HIS A 265 -6.41 1.12 -26.85
C HIS A 265 -7.55 0.58 -27.73
N TRP A 266 -7.40 -0.61 -28.33
CA TRP A 266 -8.46 -1.24 -29.13
C TRP A 266 -9.66 -1.62 -28.27
N THR A 267 -9.41 -2.17 -27.08
CA THR A 267 -10.50 -2.50 -26.16
C THR A 267 -11.21 -1.24 -25.65
N LEU A 268 -10.48 -0.16 -25.38
CA LEU A 268 -11.08 1.12 -25.00
C LEU A 268 -11.93 1.70 -26.14
N PHE A 269 -11.43 1.68 -27.38
CA PHE A 269 -12.15 2.15 -28.55
C PHE A 269 -13.46 1.38 -28.76
N LEU A 270 -13.44 0.05 -28.65
CA LEU A 270 -14.64 -0.78 -28.75
C LEU A 270 -15.65 -0.47 -27.65
N GLU A 271 -15.20 -0.33 -26.39
CA GLU A 271 -16.09 0.01 -25.27
C GLU A 271 -16.74 1.39 -25.44
N LEU A 272 -15.98 2.40 -25.90
CA LEU A 272 -16.50 3.74 -26.19
C LEU A 272 -17.47 3.73 -27.37
N THR A 273 -17.19 2.95 -28.41
CA THR A 273 -18.07 2.81 -29.58
C THR A 273 -19.40 2.19 -29.17
N ILE A 274 -19.37 1.10 -28.40
CA ILE A 274 -20.58 0.47 -27.87
C ILE A 274 -21.33 1.45 -26.98
N LEU A 275 -20.65 2.13 -26.06
CA LEU A 275 -21.28 3.13 -25.19
C LEU A 275 -21.96 4.25 -25.98
N GLY A 276 -21.32 4.74 -27.05
CA GLY A 276 -21.91 5.73 -27.97
C GLY A 276 -23.15 5.22 -28.69
N LEU A 277 -23.18 3.95 -29.11
CA LEU A 277 -24.35 3.33 -29.74
C LEU A 277 -25.56 3.22 -28.80
N TRP A 278 -25.37 3.22 -27.48
CA TRP A 278 -26.47 3.19 -26.52
C TRP A 278 -27.05 4.58 -26.20
N VAL A 279 -26.39 5.66 -26.60
CA VAL A 279 -26.88 7.03 -26.36
C VAL A 279 -28.20 7.32 -27.10
N PRO A 280 -28.33 7.08 -28.42
CA PRO A 280 -29.60 7.37 -29.12
C PRO A 280 -30.81 6.61 -28.59
N PRO A 281 -30.73 5.28 -28.29
CA PRO A 281 -31.83 4.55 -27.67
C PRO A 281 -32.26 5.14 -26.31
N VAL A 282 -31.31 5.46 -25.43
CA VAL A 282 -31.61 6.03 -24.12
C VAL A 282 -32.20 7.43 -24.24
N TYR A 283 -31.66 8.26 -25.14
CA TYR A 283 -32.18 9.59 -25.42
C TYR A 283 -33.64 9.54 -25.90
N TYR A 284 -33.96 8.67 -26.86
CA TYR A 284 -35.32 8.51 -27.37
C TYR A 284 -36.31 8.10 -26.27
N LEU A 285 -35.96 7.13 -25.43
CA LEU A 285 -36.83 6.71 -24.32
C LEU A 285 -37.00 7.83 -23.28
N ALA A 286 -35.92 8.53 -22.93
CA ALA A 286 -35.97 9.62 -21.95
C ALA A 286 -36.85 10.78 -22.43
N VAL A 287 -36.73 11.18 -23.71
CA VAL A 287 -37.57 12.23 -24.30
C VAL A 287 -39.03 11.82 -24.33
N ASN A 288 -39.35 10.59 -24.74
CA ASN A 288 -40.74 10.10 -24.77
C ASN A 288 -41.38 10.04 -23.38
N ILE A 289 -40.62 9.69 -22.35
CA ILE A 289 -41.11 9.71 -20.97
C ILE A 289 -41.33 11.15 -20.50
N ALA A 290 -40.41 12.06 -20.83
CA ALA A 290 -40.51 13.46 -20.46
C ALA A 290 -41.64 14.22 -21.17
N SER A 291 -41.98 13.83 -22.41
CA SER A 291 -43.06 14.44 -23.19
C SER A 291 -44.46 14.04 -22.74
N SER A 292 -44.61 12.92 -22.02
CA SER A 292 -45.90 12.40 -21.55
C SER A 292 -45.92 12.21 -20.02
N PRO A 293 -45.74 13.29 -19.22
CA PRO A 293 -45.58 13.18 -17.77
C PRO A 293 -46.86 12.75 -17.03
N SER A 294 -48.02 12.89 -17.67
CA SER A 294 -49.34 12.53 -17.10
C SER A 294 -49.71 11.06 -17.28
N GLU A 295 -49.01 10.32 -18.14
CA GLU A 295 -49.30 8.91 -18.41
C GLU A 295 -48.36 7.99 -17.61
N PRO A 296 -48.88 6.91 -17.02
CA PRO A 296 -48.03 5.95 -16.33
C PRO A 296 -47.10 5.27 -17.32
N VAL A 297 -45.78 5.33 -17.06
CA VAL A 297 -44.78 4.69 -17.91
C VAL A 297 -45.06 3.18 -18.00
N PRO A 298 -45.19 2.61 -19.21
CA PRO A 298 -45.36 1.17 -19.37
C PRO A 298 -44.23 0.39 -18.71
N LYS A 299 -44.57 -0.69 -18.01
CA LYS A 299 -43.57 -1.56 -17.32
C LYS A 299 -42.49 -2.07 -18.28
N SER A 300 -42.85 -2.35 -19.54
CA SER A 300 -41.92 -2.75 -20.60
C SER A 300 -40.89 -1.66 -20.94
N THR A 301 -41.33 -0.40 -21.03
CA THR A 301 -40.46 0.76 -21.28
C THR A 301 -39.51 0.99 -20.11
N ALA A 302 -40.03 0.93 -18.87
CA ALA A 302 -39.22 1.06 -17.66
C ALA A 302 -38.16 -0.05 -17.56
N ALA A 303 -38.53 -1.30 -17.83
CA ALA A 303 -37.59 -2.43 -17.84
C ALA A 303 -36.53 -2.28 -18.95
N THR A 304 -36.93 -1.85 -20.15
CA THR A 304 -36.00 -1.62 -21.26
C THR A 304 -34.99 -0.51 -20.93
N MET A 305 -35.46 0.60 -20.37
CA MET A 305 -34.61 1.70 -19.92
C MET A 305 -33.64 1.26 -18.82
N ALA A 306 -34.09 0.46 -17.84
CA ALA A 306 -33.24 -0.07 -16.79
C ALA A 306 -32.12 -0.96 -17.36
N MET A 307 -32.44 -1.83 -18.33
CA MET A 307 -31.44 -2.68 -18.98
C MET A 307 -30.45 -1.87 -19.80
N PHE A 308 -30.89 -0.82 -20.49
CA PHE A 308 -30.01 0.06 -21.26
C PHE A 308 -29.05 0.83 -20.33
N ALA A 309 -29.59 1.41 -19.25
CA ALA A 309 -28.81 2.12 -18.25
C ALA A 309 -27.78 1.21 -17.57
N LEU A 310 -28.19 -0.01 -17.19
CA LEU A 310 -27.28 -0.99 -16.59
C LEU A 310 -26.17 -1.39 -17.57
N ASN A 311 -26.50 -1.64 -18.84
CA ASN A 311 -25.50 -1.94 -19.85
C ASN A 311 -24.51 -0.78 -20.03
N MET A 312 -25.00 0.46 -20.13
CA MET A 312 -24.16 1.65 -20.23
C MET A 312 -23.25 1.81 -19.02
N LEU A 313 -23.74 1.54 -17.81
CA LEU A 313 -22.94 1.59 -16.59
C LEU A 313 -21.79 0.58 -16.64
N PHE A 314 -22.06 -0.67 -17.00
CA PHE A 314 -21.01 -1.70 -17.17
C PHE A 314 -19.96 -1.28 -18.19
N ARG A 315 -20.40 -0.74 -19.35
CA ARG A 315 -19.51 -0.24 -20.42
C ARG A 315 -18.67 0.94 -19.95
N LEU A 316 -19.25 1.85 -19.16
CA LEU A 316 -18.54 2.99 -18.59
C LEU A 316 -17.45 2.53 -17.62
N VAL A 317 -17.76 1.61 -16.71
CA VAL A 317 -16.78 1.05 -15.76
C VAL A 317 -15.64 0.36 -16.52
N ASN A 318 -15.95 -0.40 -17.58
CA ASN A 318 -14.94 -1.02 -18.45
C ASN A 318 -14.07 0.03 -19.18
N ALA A 319 -14.67 1.11 -19.69
CA ALA A 319 -13.95 2.19 -20.34
C ALA A 319 -12.98 2.88 -19.37
N VAL A 320 -13.44 3.20 -18.15
CA VAL A 320 -12.61 3.80 -17.09
C VAL A 320 -11.46 2.88 -16.69
N GLY A 321 -11.70 1.58 -16.52
CA GLY A 321 -10.63 0.64 -16.20
C GLY A 321 -9.60 0.49 -17.32
N ASN A 322 -10.03 0.40 -18.58
CA ASN A 322 -9.11 0.39 -19.73
C ASN A 322 -8.30 1.70 -19.82
N MET A 323 -8.89 2.84 -19.47
CA MET A 323 -8.20 4.13 -19.42
C MET A 323 -7.08 4.13 -18.37
N PHE A 324 -7.33 3.62 -17.15
CA PHE A 324 -6.28 3.49 -16.13
C PHE A 324 -5.14 2.56 -16.54
N MET A 325 -5.44 1.48 -17.27
CA MET A 325 -4.42 0.58 -17.82
C MET A 325 -3.59 1.26 -18.91
N LEU A 326 -4.22 2.07 -19.77
CA LEU A 326 -3.54 2.84 -20.81
C LEU A 326 -2.53 3.84 -20.22
N PHE A 327 -2.87 4.47 -19.09
CA PHE A 327 -1.97 5.38 -18.36
C PHE A 327 -0.86 4.67 -17.54
N LYS A 328 -0.69 3.35 -17.71
CA LYS A 328 0.35 2.54 -17.03
C LYS A 328 0.38 2.75 -15.52
N TYR A 329 -0.79 2.72 -14.90
CA TYR A 329 -0.88 2.90 -13.46
C TYR A 329 -0.10 1.81 -12.71
N ASP A 330 0.89 2.24 -11.93
CA ASP A 330 1.74 1.37 -11.14
C ASP A 330 0.99 0.87 -9.89
N MET A 331 0.52 -0.38 -9.95
CA MET A 331 -0.22 -1.02 -8.86
C MET A 331 0.62 -1.16 -7.56
N THR A 332 1.95 -0.98 -7.60
CA THR A 332 2.84 -1.15 -6.42
C THR A 332 2.54 -0.11 -5.37
N LYS A 333 1.89 0.98 -5.77
CA LYS A 333 1.49 2.08 -4.90
C LYS A 333 0.38 1.70 -3.93
N ARG A 334 -0.40 0.63 -4.19
CA ARG A 334 -1.54 0.22 -3.35
C ARG A 334 -1.16 -0.14 -1.92
N HIS A 335 -0.04 -0.83 -1.73
CA HIS A 335 0.40 -1.33 -0.42
C HIS A 335 1.59 -0.54 0.15
N ARG A 336 1.87 0.66 -0.37
CA ARG A 336 2.96 1.49 0.17
C ARG A 336 2.58 2.03 1.55
N PRO A 337 3.40 1.79 2.59
CA PRO A 337 3.02 2.10 3.97
C PRO A 337 3.04 3.60 4.33
N SER A 338 3.50 4.50 3.46
CA SER A 338 3.68 5.94 3.72
C SER A 338 2.82 6.88 2.86
N VAL A 339 1.77 6.37 2.24
CA VAL A 339 0.96 7.16 1.30
C VAL A 339 0.02 8.12 2.03
N ARG A 340 -0.06 9.38 1.55
CA ARG A 340 -1.03 10.38 2.04
C ARG A 340 -2.44 9.80 2.06
N TRP A 341 -3.25 10.14 3.06
CA TRP A 341 -4.55 9.52 3.31
C TRP A 341 -5.50 9.54 2.08
N TRP A 342 -5.58 10.64 1.34
CA TRP A 342 -6.36 10.73 0.09
C TRP A 342 -5.93 9.69 -0.96
N ARG A 343 -4.61 9.52 -1.15
CA ARG A 343 -4.08 8.53 -2.08
C ARG A 343 -4.32 7.10 -1.61
N ARG A 344 -4.38 6.87 -0.30
CA ARG A 344 -4.78 5.58 0.29
C ARG A 344 -6.21 5.19 -0.07
N MET A 345 -7.11 6.15 -0.32
CA MET A 345 -8.47 5.90 -0.83
C MET A 345 -8.50 5.72 -2.35
N ILE A 346 -7.69 6.47 -3.11
CA ILE A 346 -7.67 6.38 -4.58
C ILE A 346 -7.11 5.03 -5.06
N HIS A 347 -6.06 4.52 -4.43
CA HIS A 347 -5.41 3.28 -4.84
C HIS A 347 -6.32 2.04 -4.90
N PRO A 348 -7.17 1.74 -3.89
CA PRO A 348 -8.12 0.64 -3.98
C PRO A 348 -9.22 0.89 -5.02
N VAL A 349 -9.64 2.14 -5.25
CA VAL A 349 -10.64 2.48 -6.28
C VAL A 349 -10.08 2.23 -7.68
N VAL A 350 -8.85 2.68 -7.97
CA VAL A 350 -8.19 2.39 -9.25
C VAL A 350 -7.99 0.89 -9.43
N ALA A 351 -7.59 0.18 -8.38
CA ALA A 351 -7.45 -1.26 -8.41
C ALA A 351 -8.79 -1.95 -8.71
N PHE A 352 -9.91 -1.49 -8.13
CA PHE A 352 -11.24 -1.99 -8.44
C PHE A 352 -11.58 -1.85 -9.92
N PHE A 353 -11.39 -0.67 -10.52
CA PHE A 353 -11.65 -0.47 -11.97
C PHE A 353 -10.79 -1.37 -12.86
N VAL A 354 -9.51 -1.56 -12.50
CA VAL A 354 -8.61 -2.44 -13.26
C VAL A 354 -9.02 -3.90 -13.11
N PHE A 355 -9.32 -4.38 -11.90
CA PHE A 355 -9.76 -5.76 -11.68
C PHE A 355 -11.15 -6.05 -12.23
N TRP A 356 -12.03 -5.04 -12.28
CA TRP A 356 -13.32 -5.14 -12.95
C TRP A 356 -13.15 -5.38 -14.46
N THR A 357 -12.18 -4.72 -15.07
CA THR A 357 -12.03 -4.69 -16.54
C THR A 357 -11.09 -5.77 -17.07
N TYR A 358 -10.00 -6.05 -16.36
CA TYR A 358 -9.02 -7.05 -16.74
C TYR A 358 -8.09 -7.42 -15.57
N PRO A 359 -8.47 -8.38 -14.72
CA PRO A 359 -7.64 -8.77 -13.58
C PRO A 359 -6.31 -9.40 -13.96
N GLN A 360 -6.27 -10.07 -15.12
CA GLN A 360 -5.07 -10.64 -15.72
C GLN A 360 -4.01 -9.59 -16.13
N ALA A 361 -4.31 -8.28 -16.01
CA ALA A 361 -3.29 -7.23 -16.11
C ALA A 361 -2.13 -7.45 -15.12
N LEU A 362 -2.35 -8.15 -14.01
CA LEU A 362 -1.29 -8.54 -13.08
C LEU A 362 -0.37 -9.62 -13.64
N ASP A 363 -0.86 -10.50 -14.52
CA ASP A 363 -0.09 -11.59 -15.11
C ASP A 363 0.77 -11.11 -16.29
N GLN A 364 0.41 -9.98 -16.89
CA GLN A 364 1.23 -9.37 -17.92
C GLN A 364 2.60 -9.00 -17.36
N LYS A 365 3.64 -9.59 -17.96
CA LYS A 365 5.04 -9.30 -17.63
C LYS A 365 5.30 -7.82 -17.91
N TYR A 366 5.57 -7.02 -16.87
CA TYR A 366 5.92 -5.61 -17.04
C TYR A 366 7.28 -5.26 -16.41
N PRO A 367 8.29 -4.87 -17.21
CA PRO A 367 8.33 -4.91 -18.66
C PRO A 367 8.29 -6.36 -19.18
N PRO A 368 7.87 -6.57 -20.44
CA PRO A 368 8.13 -7.81 -21.16
C PRO A 368 9.62 -8.13 -21.08
N ASP A 369 9.94 -9.37 -20.71
CA ASP A 369 11.31 -9.89 -20.83
C ASP A 369 11.59 -10.03 -22.33
N TYR A 370 12.01 -8.94 -22.97
CA TYR A 370 12.84 -9.05 -24.17
C TYR A 370 14.27 -9.21 -23.66
N ILE A 371 14.63 -10.42 -23.25
CA ILE A 371 15.98 -11.01 -23.19
C ILE A 371 15.77 -12.52 -23.07
#